data_AF-A0A2D8STP6-F1
#
_entry.id   AF-A0A2D8STP6-F1
#
_cell.length_a   1.000
_cell.length_b   1.000
_cell.length_c   1.000
_cell.angle_alpha   90.00
_cell.angle_beta   90.00
_cell.angle_gamma   90.00
#
_symmetry.space_group_name_H-M   'P 1'
#
loop_
_entity.id
_entity.type
_entity.pdbx_description
1 polymer ?
#
loop_
_entity_poly.entity_id
_entity_poly.type
_entity_poly.pdbx_seq_one_letter_code
_entity_poly.pdbx_strand_id
1 'polypeptide(L)'
;MKLRWCVLLVLVAVLSSVKSDLLAQDFGDSKSSTLVTKAWEALAAGEHDNVTAYTKKCCELYQDEAKKQQSSLSDFAGGDDDTIHSYWALNDVGTILFIQGASLSQQGKSSEAVEAYKSLVDDYGFCQCWDPQGWFWKPSEAAVAKIKELDFDAQLDD
;
A
#
# COMPACT_ATOMS: atom_id res chain seq x y z
N MET A 1 -55.01 19.66 -41.71
CA MET A 1 -54.88 18.25 -41.29
C MET A 1 -53.40 17.88 -41.29
N LYS A 2 -52.83 17.68 -40.09
CA LYS A 2 -51.54 17.05 -39.70
C LYS A 2 -50.22 17.55 -40.34
N LEU A 3 -49.56 18.48 -39.66
CA LEU A 3 -48.14 18.78 -39.80
C LEU A 3 -47.34 17.68 -39.08
N ARG A 4 -46.49 16.95 -39.82
CA ARG A 4 -45.60 15.90 -39.28
C ARG A 4 -44.36 16.58 -38.72
N TRP A 5 -44.20 16.58 -37.39
CA TRP A 5 -42.93 16.95 -36.76
C TRP A 5 -42.00 15.74 -36.77
N CYS A 6 -40.90 15.85 -37.50
CA CYS A 6 -39.76 14.95 -37.39
C CYS A 6 -39.10 15.15 -36.02
N VAL A 7 -39.20 14.16 -35.14
CA VAL A 7 -38.42 14.12 -33.90
C VAL A 7 -36.99 13.77 -34.27
N LEU A 8 -36.09 14.76 -34.20
CA LEU A 8 -34.64 14.52 -34.20
C LEU A 8 -34.25 13.92 -32.84
N LEU A 9 -33.70 12.69 -32.87
CA LEU A 9 -33.00 12.07 -31.76
C LEU A 9 -31.71 12.84 -31.47
N VAL A 10 -31.65 13.53 -30.33
CA VAL A 10 -30.40 14.08 -29.80
C VAL A 10 -29.77 13.01 -28.90
N LEU A 11 -28.68 12.41 -29.38
CA LEU A 11 -27.75 11.61 -28.60
C LEU A 11 -27.04 12.54 -27.61
N VAL A 12 -27.44 12.49 -26.34
CA VAL A 12 -26.67 13.12 -25.25
C VAL A 12 -25.59 12.11 -24.86
N ALA A 13 -24.37 12.32 -25.37
CA ALA A 13 -23.18 11.68 -24.84
C ALA A 13 -22.93 12.28 -23.44
N VAL A 14 -23.25 11.52 -22.40
CA VAL A 14 -22.87 11.87 -21.03
C VAL A 14 -21.38 11.57 -20.89
N LEU A 15 -20.54 12.52 -21.29
CA LEU A 15 -19.17 12.62 -20.81
C LEU A 15 -19.25 13.03 -19.33
N SER A 16 -19.37 12.04 -18.45
CA SER A 16 -19.10 12.26 -17.04
C SER A 16 -17.62 12.60 -16.91
N SER A 17 -17.29 13.88 -16.93
CA SER A 17 -16.04 14.35 -16.34
C SER A 17 -16.09 13.98 -14.88
N VAL A 18 -15.43 12.88 -14.52
CA VAL A 18 -14.97 12.66 -13.16
C VAL A 18 -14.00 13.81 -12.91
N LYS A 19 -14.50 14.88 -12.30
CA LYS A 19 -13.64 15.85 -11.65
C LYS A 19 -13.09 15.10 -10.45
N SER A 20 -11.87 14.59 -10.58
CA SER A 20 -11.06 14.23 -9.43
C SER A 20 -10.82 15.54 -8.69
N ASP A 21 -11.69 15.86 -7.74
CA ASP A 21 -11.40 16.86 -6.72
C ASP A 21 -10.18 16.34 -5.98
N LEU A 22 -9.01 16.87 -6.34
CA LEU A 22 -7.75 16.69 -5.65
C LEU A 22 -7.86 17.39 -4.30
N LEU A 23 -8.73 16.88 -3.41
CA LEU A 23 -8.64 17.19 -2.00
C LEU A 23 -7.22 16.84 -1.60
N ALA A 24 -6.49 17.81 -1.07
CA ALA A 24 -5.16 17.56 -0.54
C ALA A 24 -5.27 16.40 0.45
N GLN A 25 -4.66 15.26 0.12
CA GLN A 25 -4.70 14.07 0.98
C GLN A 25 -4.26 14.47 2.39
N ASP A 26 -5.05 14.12 3.40
CA ASP A 26 -4.68 14.41 4.78
C ASP A 26 -3.59 13.44 5.25
N PHE A 27 -2.35 13.91 5.21
CA PHE A 27 -1.17 13.19 5.70
C PHE A 27 -0.98 13.28 7.22
N GLY A 28 -1.89 13.93 7.96
CA GLY A 28 -1.77 14.14 9.40
C GLY A 28 -0.49 14.90 9.76
N ASP A 29 0.22 14.45 10.80
CA ASP A 29 1.53 15.00 11.18
C ASP A 29 2.69 14.49 10.30
N SER A 30 2.37 13.72 9.25
CA SER A 30 3.31 13.11 8.30
C SER A 30 4.35 12.18 8.92
N LYS A 31 4.22 11.80 10.20
CA LYS A 31 5.07 10.76 10.79
C LYS A 31 4.84 9.43 10.08
N SER A 32 5.88 8.63 9.99
CA SER A 32 5.85 7.30 9.38
C SER A 32 4.73 6.44 9.97
N SER A 33 4.59 6.40 11.30
CA SER A 33 3.54 5.66 12.00
C SER A 33 2.12 6.16 11.68
N THR A 34 1.95 7.48 11.52
CA THR A 34 0.67 8.09 11.15
C THR A 34 0.28 7.70 9.73
N LEU A 35 1.25 7.72 8.80
CA LEU A 35 1.04 7.31 7.41
C LEU A 35 0.72 5.81 7.31
N VAL A 36 1.39 4.95 8.07
CA VAL A 36 1.09 3.51 8.14
C VAL A 36 -0.32 3.28 8.68
N THR A 37 -0.70 3.97 9.76
CA THR A 37 -2.05 3.86 10.36
C THR A 37 -3.12 4.23 9.34
N LYS A 38 -2.96 5.39 8.69
CA LYS A 38 -3.88 5.85 7.64
C LYS A 38 -3.91 4.93 6.43
N ALA A 39 -2.80 4.28 6.08
CA ALA A 39 -2.76 3.30 4.99
C ALA A 39 -3.53 2.02 5.34
N TRP A 40 -3.47 1.54 6.60
CA TRP A 40 -4.31 0.43 7.07
C TRP A 40 -5.80 0.78 7.03
N GLU A 41 -6.16 1.97 7.51
CA GLU A 41 -7.54 2.48 7.48
C GLU A 41 -8.06 2.56 6.04
N ALA A 42 -7.27 3.14 5.14
CA ALA A 42 -7.60 3.24 3.72
C ALA A 42 -7.75 1.87 3.06
N LEU A 43 -6.85 0.91 3.35
CA LEU A 43 -6.94 -0.46 2.84
C LEU A 43 -8.25 -1.13 3.31
N ALA A 44 -8.59 -1.00 4.59
CA ALA A 44 -9.83 -1.56 5.14
C ALA A 44 -11.09 -0.93 4.52
N ALA A 45 -11.01 0.33 4.11
CA ALA A 45 -12.08 1.05 3.42
C ALA A 45 -12.13 0.81 1.90
N GLY A 46 -11.18 0.07 1.32
CA GLY A 46 -11.05 -0.09 -0.14
C GLY A 46 -10.61 1.19 -0.87
N GLU A 47 -10.04 2.16 -0.14
CA GLU A 47 -9.57 3.44 -0.67
C GLU A 47 -8.15 3.29 -1.24
N HIS A 48 -8.02 2.55 -2.35
CA HIS A 48 -6.73 2.17 -2.92
C HIS A 48 -5.84 3.35 -3.36
N ASP A 49 -6.45 4.44 -3.82
CA ASP A 49 -5.73 5.67 -4.18
C ASP A 49 -5.10 6.31 -2.93
N ASN A 50 -5.82 6.28 -1.79
CA ASN A 50 -5.32 6.79 -0.52
C ASN A 50 -4.16 5.93 -0.01
N VAL A 51 -4.26 4.60 -0.10
CA VAL A 51 -3.12 3.70 0.20
C VAL A 51 -1.89 4.13 -0.60
N THR A 52 -2.05 4.32 -1.91
CA THR A 52 -0.95 4.72 -2.79
C THR A 52 -0.36 6.08 -2.40
N ALA A 53 -1.20 7.04 -2.05
CA ALA A 53 -0.76 8.36 -1.60
C ALA A 53 0.05 8.28 -0.30
N TYR A 54 -0.41 7.52 0.70
CA TYR A 54 0.30 7.34 1.97
C TYR A 54 1.61 6.58 1.80
N THR A 55 1.62 5.50 1.00
CA THR A 55 2.84 4.75 0.66
C THR A 55 3.88 5.67 0.05
N LYS A 56 3.50 6.43 -0.99
CA LYS A 56 4.41 7.36 -1.67
C LYS A 56 4.96 8.39 -0.68
N LYS A 57 4.11 8.95 0.19
CA LYS A 57 4.53 9.96 1.15
C LYS A 57 5.49 9.40 2.20
N CYS A 58 5.24 8.19 2.69
CA CYS A 58 6.10 7.53 3.67
C CYS A 58 7.48 7.22 3.05
N CYS A 59 7.51 6.62 1.86
CA CYS A 59 8.76 6.35 1.16
C CYS A 59 9.54 7.63 0.84
N GLU A 60 8.86 8.70 0.37
CA GLU A 60 9.49 10.00 0.11
C GLU A 60 10.24 10.54 1.33
N LEU A 61 9.66 10.42 2.53
CA LEU A 61 10.20 11.00 3.75
C LEU A 61 11.22 10.09 4.45
N TYR A 62 11.06 8.76 4.37
CA TYR A 62 11.69 7.84 5.31
C TYR A 62 12.47 6.69 4.68
N GLN A 63 12.42 6.48 3.36
CA GLN A 63 13.09 5.35 2.72
C GLN A 63 14.61 5.32 2.97
N ASP A 64 15.26 6.49 3.02
CA ASP A 64 16.71 6.58 3.18
C ASP A 64 17.14 6.17 4.59
N GLU A 65 16.42 6.63 5.62
CA GLU A 65 16.67 6.22 7.00
C GLU A 65 16.28 4.76 7.22
N ALA A 66 15.20 4.28 6.59
CA ALA A 66 14.83 2.86 6.61
C ALA A 66 15.93 1.97 6.02
N LYS A 67 16.53 2.36 4.89
CA LYS A 67 17.65 1.63 4.27
C LYS A 67 18.90 1.64 5.16
N LYS A 68 19.18 2.75 5.82
CA LYS A 68 20.27 2.84 6.81
C LYS A 68 20.01 1.91 8.00
N GLN A 69 18.81 1.91 8.54
CA GLN A 69 18.39 0.99 9.62
C GLN A 69 18.50 -0.48 9.21
N GLN A 70 17.99 -0.86 8.02
CA GLN A 70 18.15 -2.21 7.45
C GLN A 70 19.63 -2.60 7.37
N SER A 71 20.49 -1.71 6.85
CA SER A 71 21.92 -2.01 6.67
C SER A 71 22.69 -2.18 7.99
N SER A 72 22.15 -1.70 9.11
CA SER A 72 22.75 -1.85 10.43
C SER A 72 22.45 -3.21 11.09
N LEU A 73 21.56 -3.99 10.48
CA LEU A 73 21.08 -5.27 10.97
C LEU A 73 21.60 -6.41 10.09
N SER A 74 21.85 -7.57 10.69
CA SER A 74 22.14 -8.82 9.98
C SER A 74 21.00 -9.84 10.09
N ASP A 75 20.03 -9.55 10.96
CA ASP A 75 18.82 -10.33 11.24
C ASP A 75 17.77 -9.37 11.84
N PHE A 76 16.56 -9.86 12.09
CA PHE A 76 15.52 -9.13 12.81
C PHE A 76 16.03 -8.58 14.14
N ALA A 77 15.55 -7.39 14.51
CA ALA A 77 15.82 -6.83 15.82
C ALA A 77 15.22 -7.74 16.90
N GLY A 78 16.09 -8.26 17.77
CA GLY A 78 15.70 -8.94 19.01
C GLY A 78 15.80 -8.00 20.20
N GLY A 79 15.35 -8.47 21.36
CA GLY A 79 15.40 -7.70 22.61
C GLY A 79 14.03 -7.29 23.09
N ASP A 80 13.96 -6.16 23.79
CA ASP A 80 12.71 -5.56 24.25
C ASP A 80 11.99 -4.78 23.14
N ASP A 81 10.73 -4.43 23.40
CA ASP A 81 9.87 -3.71 22.46
C ASP A 81 10.49 -2.37 22.06
N ASP A 82 11.14 -1.67 22.98
CA ASP A 82 11.82 -0.39 22.73
C ASP A 82 12.96 -0.54 21.72
N THR A 83 13.73 -1.63 21.80
CA THR A 83 14.79 -1.96 20.84
C THR A 83 14.21 -2.17 19.45
N ILE A 84 13.12 -2.93 19.33
CA ILE A 84 12.46 -3.18 18.04
C ILE A 84 11.88 -1.86 17.49
N HIS A 85 11.23 -1.06 18.33
CA HIS A 85 10.68 0.25 17.96
C HIS A 85 11.76 1.28 17.58
N SER A 86 13.00 1.12 18.02
CA SER A 86 14.10 2.01 17.62
C SER A 86 14.39 1.95 16.11
N TYR A 87 14.01 0.86 15.44
CA TYR A 87 14.04 0.69 13.97
C TYR A 87 12.76 1.22 13.29
N TRP A 88 12.22 2.33 13.80
CA TRP A 88 10.93 2.89 13.40
C TRP A 88 10.79 3.10 11.88
N ALA A 89 11.82 3.61 11.21
CA ALA A 89 11.75 3.93 9.77
C ALA A 89 11.69 2.65 8.95
N LEU A 90 12.55 1.68 9.27
CA LEU A 90 12.54 0.35 8.66
C LEU A 90 11.19 -0.34 8.86
N ASN A 91 10.70 -0.34 10.09
CA ASN A 91 9.45 -0.98 10.46
C ASN A 91 8.27 -0.37 9.70
N ASP A 92 8.17 0.95 9.66
CA ASP A 92 7.04 1.64 9.03
C ASP A 92 7.11 1.61 7.49
N VAL A 93 8.29 1.81 6.88
CA VAL A 93 8.45 1.70 5.42
C VAL A 93 8.23 0.27 4.95
N GLY A 94 8.73 -0.72 5.69
CA GLY A 94 8.49 -2.11 5.37
C GLY A 94 7.00 -2.47 5.45
N THR A 95 6.33 -2.03 6.52
CA THR A 95 4.89 -2.28 6.71
C THR A 95 4.06 -1.61 5.62
N ILE A 96 4.34 -0.36 5.25
CA ILE A 96 3.50 0.33 4.25
C ILE A 96 3.65 -0.26 2.84
N LEU A 97 4.81 -0.83 2.50
CA LEU A 97 4.98 -1.60 1.26
C LEU A 97 4.15 -2.89 1.26
N PHE A 98 4.02 -3.55 2.42
CA PHE A 98 3.09 -4.69 2.56
C PHE A 98 1.63 -4.26 2.30
N ILE A 99 1.21 -3.12 2.86
CA ILE A 99 -0.14 -2.56 2.65
C ILE A 99 -0.35 -2.21 1.17
N GLN A 100 0.65 -1.64 0.50
CA GLN A 100 0.61 -1.34 -0.93
C GLN A 100 0.40 -2.60 -1.76
N GLY A 101 1.16 -3.67 -1.49
CA GLY A 101 0.99 -4.95 -2.18
C GLY A 101 -0.41 -5.54 -1.96
N ALA A 102 -0.92 -5.47 -0.73
CA ALA A 102 -2.26 -5.95 -0.40
C ALA A 102 -3.35 -5.16 -1.14
N SER A 103 -3.20 -3.83 -1.20
CA SER A 103 -4.10 -2.95 -1.95
C SER A 103 -4.11 -3.25 -3.45
N LEU A 104 -2.96 -3.51 -4.04
CA LEU A 104 -2.84 -3.87 -5.46
C LEU A 104 -3.44 -5.24 -5.74
N SER A 105 -3.20 -6.22 -4.87
CA SER A 105 -3.80 -7.56 -4.96
C SER A 105 -5.33 -7.51 -4.92
N GLN A 106 -5.92 -6.71 -4.02
CA GLN A 106 -7.39 -6.53 -3.96
C GLN A 106 -7.99 -5.92 -5.23
N GLN A 107 -7.19 -5.20 -6.02
CA GLN A 107 -7.59 -4.63 -7.32
C GLN A 107 -7.38 -5.60 -8.49
N GLY A 108 -6.88 -6.82 -8.25
CA GLY A 108 -6.49 -7.76 -9.31
C GLY A 108 -5.19 -7.38 -10.03
N LYS A 109 -4.40 -6.46 -9.48
CA LYS A 109 -3.12 -6.00 -10.05
C LYS A 109 -1.97 -6.86 -9.52
N SER A 110 -1.97 -8.14 -9.88
CA SER A 110 -1.05 -9.13 -9.29
C SER A 110 0.41 -8.83 -9.56
N SER A 111 0.77 -8.37 -10.77
CA SER A 111 2.16 -8.03 -11.11
C SER A 111 2.68 -6.88 -10.25
N GLU A 112 1.91 -5.79 -10.15
CA GLU A 112 2.29 -4.64 -9.34
C GLU A 112 2.30 -4.97 -7.84
N ALA A 113 1.40 -5.85 -7.38
CA ALA A 113 1.41 -6.34 -6.01
C ALA A 113 2.72 -7.09 -5.69
N VAL A 114 3.13 -7.99 -6.59
CA VAL A 114 4.41 -8.73 -6.48
C VAL A 114 5.60 -7.77 -6.46
N GLU A 115 5.60 -6.72 -7.27
CA GLU A 115 6.67 -5.70 -7.25
C GLU A 115 6.76 -4.97 -5.90
N ALA A 116 5.62 -4.57 -5.33
CA ALA A 116 5.59 -3.93 -4.01
C ALA A 116 6.10 -4.87 -2.91
N TYR A 117 5.65 -6.15 -2.93
CA TYR A 117 6.11 -7.16 -2.00
C TYR A 117 7.59 -7.50 -2.16
N LYS A 118 8.11 -7.57 -3.38
CA LYS A 118 9.55 -7.78 -3.63
C LYS A 118 10.37 -6.61 -3.12
N SER A 119 9.93 -5.37 -3.35
CA SER A 119 10.59 -4.18 -2.81
C SER A 119 10.70 -4.26 -1.28
N LEU A 120 9.65 -4.70 -0.59
CA LEU A 120 9.68 -4.97 0.85
C LEU A 120 10.70 -6.05 1.23
N VAL A 121 10.66 -7.20 0.57
CA VAL A 121 11.53 -8.35 0.92
C VAL A 121 13.00 -8.04 0.67
N ASP A 122 13.31 -7.38 -0.45
CA ASP A 122 14.68 -7.14 -0.90
C ASP A 122 15.33 -5.96 -0.17
N ASP A 123 14.60 -4.86 0.04
CA ASP A 123 15.16 -3.62 0.61
C ASP A 123 14.89 -3.45 2.13
N TYR A 124 13.88 -4.14 2.68
CA TYR A 124 13.39 -3.91 4.05
C TYR A 124 13.09 -5.23 4.80
N GLY A 125 13.85 -6.28 4.49
CA GLY A 125 13.59 -7.65 4.93
C GLY A 125 13.55 -7.88 6.45
N PHE A 126 14.15 -6.99 7.25
CA PHE A 126 14.18 -7.11 8.73
C PHE A 126 13.14 -6.25 9.45
N CYS A 127 12.18 -5.66 8.73
CA CYS A 127 11.10 -4.89 9.35
C CYS A 127 10.23 -5.76 10.27
N GLN A 128 9.76 -5.15 11.36
CA GLN A 128 8.85 -5.74 12.33
C GLN A 128 7.74 -4.75 12.65
N CYS A 129 6.50 -5.21 12.72
CA CYS A 129 5.35 -4.38 13.00
C CYS A 129 4.63 -4.88 14.23
N TRP A 130 4.29 -3.97 15.16
CA TRP A 130 3.52 -4.31 16.34
C TRP A 130 2.08 -4.67 15.96
N ASP A 131 1.66 -5.87 16.32
CA ASP A 131 0.26 -6.27 16.30
C ASP A 131 -0.37 -5.89 17.66
N PRO A 132 -1.52 -5.18 17.68
CA PRO A 132 -2.25 -4.87 18.90
C PRO A 132 -2.62 -6.07 19.77
N GLN A 133 -2.57 -7.29 19.24
CA GLN A 133 -2.75 -8.54 19.98
C GLN A 133 -1.51 -9.00 20.77
N GLY A 134 -0.41 -8.24 20.73
CA GLY A 134 0.70 -8.40 21.67
C GLY A 134 1.96 -9.06 21.10
N TRP A 135 2.18 -9.02 19.79
CA TRP A 135 3.39 -9.56 19.17
C TRP A 135 3.88 -8.68 18.03
N PHE A 136 5.18 -8.78 17.71
CA PHE A 136 5.71 -8.24 16.48
C PHE A 136 5.63 -9.27 15.37
N TRP A 137 4.87 -8.98 14.32
CA TRP A 137 4.87 -9.79 13.10
C TRP A 137 5.91 -9.23 12.12
N LYS A 138 6.23 -10.03 11.09
CA LYS A 138 7.29 -9.74 10.13
C LYS A 138 6.68 -9.51 8.74
N PRO A 139 6.54 -8.24 8.29
CA PRO A 139 5.93 -7.95 7.00
C PRO A 139 6.60 -8.63 5.82
N SER A 140 7.93 -8.75 5.83
CA SER A 140 8.69 -9.44 4.79
C SER A 140 8.33 -10.93 4.66
N GLU A 141 8.19 -11.66 5.76
CA GLU A 141 7.78 -13.08 5.73
C GLU A 141 6.35 -13.25 5.20
N ALA A 142 5.43 -12.36 5.62
CA ALA A 142 4.07 -12.34 5.09
C ALA A 142 4.04 -12.00 3.59
N ALA A 143 4.90 -11.08 3.14
CA ALA A 143 5.04 -10.72 1.73
C ALA A 143 5.55 -11.88 0.88
N VAL A 144 6.52 -12.66 1.37
CA VAL A 144 6.98 -13.89 0.69
C VAL A 144 5.83 -14.87 0.50
N ALA A 145 4.95 -15.04 1.49
CA ALA A 145 3.78 -15.88 1.35
C ALA A 145 2.81 -15.35 0.29
N LYS A 146 2.57 -14.03 0.27
CA LYS A 146 1.71 -13.37 -0.72
C LYS A 146 2.24 -13.45 -2.16
N ILE A 147 3.54 -13.31 -2.35
CA ILE A 147 4.17 -13.50 -3.68
C ILE A 147 3.89 -14.92 -4.20
N LYS A 148 4.07 -15.94 -3.36
CA LYS A 148 3.84 -17.34 -3.75
C LYS A 148 2.37 -17.61 -4.11
N GLU A 149 1.44 -17.03 -3.37
CA GLU A 149 0.01 -17.11 -3.64
C GLU A 149 -0.32 -16.51 -5.02
N LEU A 150 0.15 -15.29 -5.28
CA LEU A 150 -0.09 -14.58 -6.54
C LEU A 150 0.59 -15.26 -7.75
N ASP A 151 1.81 -15.79 -7.58
CA ASP A 151 2.51 -16.53 -8.63
C ASP A 151 1.79 -17.85 -8.96
N PHE A 152 1.19 -18.51 -7.97
CA PHE A 152 0.42 -19.73 -8.18
C PHE A 152 -0.89 -19.44 -8.91
N ASP A 153 -1.62 -18.40 -8.50
CA ASP A 153 -2.87 -18.00 -9.16
C ASP A 153 -2.65 -17.64 -10.63
N ALA A 154 -1.55 -16.92 -10.94
CA ALA A 154 -1.18 -16.59 -12.31
C ALA A 154 -0.94 -17.82 -13.20
N GLN A 155 -0.46 -18.94 -12.63
CA GLN A 155 -0.23 -20.19 -13.37
C GLN A 155 -1.51 -21.00 -13.63
N LEU A 156 -2.59 -20.75 -12.88
CA LEU A 156 -3.87 -21.45 -13.06
C LEU A 156 -4.75 -20.81 -14.14
N ASP A 157 -4.49 -19.54 -14.48
CA ASP A 157 -5.26 -18.78 -15.47
C ASP A 157 -4.73 -18.94 -16.92
N ASP A 158 -3.58 -19.60 -17.10
CA ASP A 158 -2.93 -19.94 -18.38
C ASP A 158 -3.38 -21.29 -18.97
#